data_AF-A0A7C1ZRL1-F1
#
_entry.id   AF-A0A7C1ZRL1-F1
#
_cell.length_a   1.000
_cell.length_b   1.000
_cell.length_c   1.000
_cell.angle_alpha   90.00
_cell.angle_beta   90.00
_cell.angle_gamma   90.00
#
_symmetry.space_group_name_H-M   'P 1'
#
loop_
_entity.id
_entity.type
_entity.pdbx_description
1 polymer ?
#
loop_
_entity_poly.entity_id
_entity_poly.type
_entity_poly.pdbx_seq_one_letter_code
_entity_poly.pdbx_strand_id
1 'polypeptide(L)'
;MTEQKIDDRRRFSRIPFDAVAHINADNGDLFLNCQIIDISLKGVLVHKPGQWQGETGDKCRLDLLLDNAQVVIEMEAAVAHIDDDQIGFDCLEIDLDSITHLKRLIELNLADEGLLHRELSSLIEGS
;
A
#
# COMPACT_ATOMS: atom_id res chain seq x y z
N MET A 1 -16.95 23.44 16.28
CA MET A 1 -15.70 22.76 16.70
C MET A 1 -15.94 21.29 16.53
N THR A 2 -15.53 20.72 15.40
CA THR A 2 -15.59 19.28 15.16
C THR A 2 -14.20 18.73 15.38
N GLU A 3 -14.02 18.05 16.52
CA GLU A 3 -12.83 17.25 16.82
C GLU A 3 -12.65 16.23 15.69
N GLN A 4 -11.66 16.47 14.82
CA GLN A 4 -11.15 15.43 13.94
C GLN A 4 -10.50 14.37 14.84
N LYS A 5 -11.16 13.22 15.00
CA LYS A 5 -10.50 12.00 15.48
C LYS A 5 -9.38 11.69 14.51
N ILE A 6 -8.17 12.11 14.85
CA ILE A 6 -6.96 11.58 14.23
C ILE A 6 -6.97 10.09 14.59
N ASP A 7 -7.07 9.27 13.55
CA ASP A 7 -7.27 7.83 13.60
C ASP A 7 -6.03 7.14 14.19
N ASP A 8 -5.89 7.18 15.53
CA ASP A 8 -4.85 6.50 16.33
C ASP A 8 -5.07 4.97 16.39
N ARG A 9 -5.74 4.42 15.37
CA ARG A 9 -5.98 2.98 15.16
C ARG A 9 -5.02 2.39 14.13
N ARG A 10 -4.31 3.23 13.37
CA ARG A 10 -3.34 2.79 12.36
C ARG A 10 -2.08 2.35 13.06
N ARG A 11 -1.82 1.05 13.03
CA ARG A 11 -0.64 0.42 13.63
C ARG A 11 0.64 0.71 12.86
N PHE A 12 0.52 0.95 11.55
CA PHE A 12 1.64 1.19 10.64
C PHE A 12 1.58 2.60 10.07
N SER A 13 2.75 3.23 10.01
CA SER A 13 2.94 4.57 9.48
C SER A 13 2.76 4.56 7.97
N ARG A 14 1.96 5.50 7.48
CA ARG A 14 1.76 5.74 6.05
C ARG A 14 2.65 6.89 5.59
N ILE A 15 3.35 6.68 4.50
CA ILE A 15 4.29 7.62 3.93
C ILE A 15 3.72 8.09 2.59
N PRO A 16 3.57 9.41 2.36
CA PRO A 16 3.23 9.93 1.04
C PRO A 16 4.23 9.42 0.01
N PHE A 17 3.75 8.83 -1.07
CA PHE A 17 4.62 8.18 -2.04
C PHE A 17 4.15 8.44 -3.46
N ASP A 18 4.91 9.26 -4.17
CA ASP A 18 4.62 9.65 -5.55
C ASP A 18 5.24 8.66 -6.53
N ALA A 19 4.46 7.64 -6.86
CA ALA A 19 4.81 6.62 -7.84
C ALA A 19 3.55 6.04 -8.48
N VAL A 20 3.74 5.09 -9.39
CA VAL A 20 2.64 4.42 -10.09
C VAL A 20 2.59 2.94 -9.75
N ALA A 21 1.37 2.41 -9.69
CA ALA A 21 1.09 0.99 -9.52
C ALA A 21 0.27 0.46 -10.70
N HIS A 22 0.47 -0.81 -11.03
CA HIS A 22 -0.46 -1.58 -11.85
C HIS A 22 -1.30 -2.46 -10.93
N ILE A 23 -2.60 -2.52 -11.19
CA ILE A 23 -3.55 -3.30 -10.41
C ILE A 23 -4.12 -4.37 -11.33
N ASN A 24 -3.89 -5.62 -10.99
CA ASN A 24 -4.46 -6.78 -11.66
C ASN A 24 -5.51 -7.41 -10.75
N ALA A 25 -6.78 -7.14 -11.04
CA ALA A 25 -7.89 -7.66 -10.25
C ALA A 25 -8.17 -9.12 -10.62
N ASP A 26 -8.60 -9.93 -9.66
CA ASP A 26 -8.86 -11.37 -9.87
C ASP A 26 -9.99 -11.65 -10.88
N ASN A 27 -10.83 -10.64 -11.15
CA ASN A 27 -11.84 -10.67 -12.21
C ASN A 27 -11.26 -10.53 -13.64
N GLY A 28 -9.95 -10.32 -13.77
CA GLY A 28 -9.22 -10.14 -15.04
C GLY A 28 -9.07 -8.68 -15.49
N ASP A 29 -9.60 -7.71 -14.74
CA ASP A 29 -9.40 -6.29 -15.05
C ASP A 29 -7.97 -5.85 -14.74
N LEU A 30 -7.38 -5.11 -15.69
CA LEU A 30 -6.05 -4.56 -15.56
C LEU A 30 -6.09 -3.03 -15.59
N PHE A 31 -5.64 -2.41 -14.50
CA PHE A 31 -5.55 -0.96 -14.37
C PHE A 31 -4.08 -0.54 -14.35
N LEU A 32 -3.65 0.16 -15.40
CA LEU A 32 -2.26 0.60 -15.56
C LEU A 32 -2.06 2.02 -15.07
N ASN A 33 -0.85 2.28 -14.56
CA ASN A 33 -0.37 3.58 -14.10
C ASN A 33 -1.30 4.27 -13.10
N CYS A 34 -1.85 3.50 -12.15
CA CYS A 34 -2.64 4.03 -11.05
C CYS A 34 -1.72 4.82 -10.13
N GLN A 35 -2.06 6.07 -9.85
CA GLN A 35 -1.24 6.94 -9.02
C GLN A 35 -1.32 6.51 -7.55
N ILE A 36 -0.17 6.26 -6.93
CA ILE A 36 -0.04 5.97 -5.49
C ILE A 36 -0.13 7.30 -4.72
N ILE A 37 -0.82 7.26 -3.59
CA ILE A 37 -1.00 8.39 -2.67
C ILE A 37 -0.12 8.18 -1.44
N ASP A 38 -0.29 7.03 -0.77
CA ASP A 38 0.53 6.64 0.37
C ASP A 38 0.82 5.14 0.39
N ILE A 39 1.88 4.79 1.11
CA ILE A 39 2.31 3.41 1.30
C ILE A 39 2.71 3.15 2.76
N SER A 40 2.48 1.92 3.21
CA SER A 40 2.94 1.40 4.50
C SER A 40 3.43 -0.05 4.34
N LEU A 41 3.97 -0.65 5.40
CA LEU A 41 4.35 -2.07 5.38
C LEU A 41 3.17 -3.04 5.20
N LYS A 42 1.94 -2.58 5.43
CA LYS A 42 0.74 -3.44 5.39
C LYS A 42 -0.32 -3.00 4.37
N GLY A 43 -0.04 -2.00 3.55
CA GLY A 43 -1.04 -1.54 2.60
C GLY A 43 -0.61 -0.36 1.78
N VAL A 44 -1.39 -0.10 0.73
CA VAL A 44 -1.17 0.91 -0.29
C VAL A 44 -2.47 1.67 -0.50
N LEU A 45 -2.39 2.98 -0.67
CA LEU A 45 -3.51 3.83 -1.06
C LEU A 45 -3.25 4.39 -2.45
N VAL A 46 -4.23 4.26 -3.36
CA VAL A 46 -4.12 4.77 -4.72
C VAL A 46 -5.33 5.62 -5.08
N HIS A 47 -5.19 6.45 -6.11
CA HIS A 47 -6.34 7.06 -6.76
C HIS A 47 -7.18 6.01 -7.48
N LYS A 48 -8.50 6.08 -7.27
CA LYS A 48 -9.47 5.18 -7.88
C LYS A 48 -9.44 5.32 -9.41
N PRO A 49 -9.14 4.24 -10.16
CA PRO A 49 -9.23 4.30 -11.61
C PRO A 49 -10.70 4.42 -12.03
N GLY A 50 -10.97 5.21 -13.07
CA GLY A 50 -12.35 5.57 -13.44
C GLY A 50 -13.27 4.42 -13.87
N GLN A 51 -12.69 3.24 -14.17
CA GLN A 51 -13.43 2.03 -14.56
C GLN A 51 -13.44 0.96 -13.46
N TRP A 52 -13.12 1.32 -12.22
CA TRP A 52 -13.09 0.37 -11.12
C TRP A 52 -14.47 -0.26 -10.86
N GLN A 53 -14.54 -1.59 -10.91
CA GLN A 53 -15.75 -2.37 -10.66
C GLN A 53 -15.61 -3.35 -9.48
N GLY A 54 -14.43 -3.41 -8.84
CA GLY A 54 -14.20 -4.28 -7.68
C GLY A 54 -14.91 -3.78 -6.42
N GLU A 55 -15.14 -4.69 -5.49
CA GLU A 55 -15.78 -4.47 -4.20
C GLU A 55 -14.78 -4.61 -3.04
N THR A 56 -15.17 -4.15 -1.84
CA THR A 56 -14.37 -4.37 -0.63
C THR A 56 -14.23 -5.87 -0.36
N GLY A 57 -13.00 -6.31 -0.09
CA GLY A 57 -12.64 -7.71 0.11
C GLY A 57 -12.15 -8.41 -1.15
N ASP A 58 -12.35 -7.84 -2.34
CA ASP A 58 -11.83 -8.40 -3.58
C ASP A 58 -10.31 -8.46 -3.56
N LYS A 59 -9.77 -9.55 -4.09
CA LYS A 59 -8.33 -9.76 -4.20
C LYS A 59 -7.79 -9.18 -5.49
N CYS A 60 -6.57 -8.69 -5.43
CA CYS A 60 -5.83 -8.19 -6.56
C CYS A 60 -4.32 -8.38 -6.36
N ARG A 61 -3.58 -8.39 -7.45
CA ARG A 61 -2.14 -8.22 -7.44
C ARG A 61 -1.79 -6.77 -7.71
N LEU A 62 -0.87 -6.23 -6.92
CA LEU A 62 -0.35 -4.88 -7.08
C LEU A 62 1.12 -4.96 -7.48
N ASP A 63 1.47 -4.27 -8.56
CA ASP A 63 2.84 -4.09 -9.02
C ASP A 63 3.21 -2.61 -8.88
N LEU A 64 4.00 -2.28 -7.85
CA LEU A 64 4.40 -0.90 -7.57
C LEU A 64 5.73 -0.63 -8.29
N LEU A 65 5.71 0.34 -9.20
CA LEU A 65 6.86 0.67 -10.03
C LEU A 65 7.72 1.73 -9.35
N LEU A 66 8.93 1.36 -8.95
CA LEU A 66 9.90 2.22 -8.30
C LEU A 66 11.06 2.56 -9.25
N ASP A 67 11.70 3.71 -9.02
CA ASP A 67 12.90 4.16 -9.74
C ASP A 67 12.80 3.98 -11.27
N ASN A 68 11.77 4.60 -11.86
CA ASN A 68 11.45 4.49 -13.29
C ASN A 68 11.26 3.02 -13.75
N ALA A 69 10.60 2.20 -12.93
CA ALA A 69 10.34 0.78 -13.14
C ALA A 69 11.59 -0.12 -13.19
N GLN A 70 12.71 0.30 -12.61
CA GLN A 70 13.88 -0.57 -12.42
C GLN A 70 13.69 -1.55 -11.27
N VAL A 71 12.87 -1.18 -10.28
CA VAL A 71 12.50 -2.03 -9.15
C VAL A 71 10.98 -2.13 -9.13
N VAL A 72 10.47 -3.35 -8.96
CA VAL A 72 9.04 -3.63 -8.85
C VAL A 72 8.81 -4.32 -7.51
N ILE A 73 7.87 -3.79 -6.73
CA ILE A 73 7.35 -4.48 -5.55
C ILE A 73 6.04 -5.15 -5.97
N GLU A 74 6.01 -6.47 -5.93
CA GLU A 74 4.84 -7.28 -6.22
C GLU A 74 4.18 -7.73 -4.90
N MET A 75 2.87 -7.57 -4.78
CA MET A 75 2.13 -8.07 -3.62
C MET A 75 0.73 -8.55 -3.99
N GLU A 76 0.26 -9.57 -3.27
CA GLU A 76 -1.17 -9.87 -3.20
C GLU A 76 -1.82 -8.97 -2.16
N ALA A 77 -2.94 -8.37 -2.53
CA ALA A 77 -3.67 -7.46 -1.67
C ALA A 77 -5.18 -7.70 -1.76
N ALA A 78 -5.90 -7.23 -0.75
CA ALA A 78 -7.35 -7.13 -0.77
C ALA A 78 -7.78 -5.66 -0.73
N VAL A 79 -8.89 -5.34 -1.39
CA VAL A 79 -9.53 -4.03 -1.28
C VAL A 79 -10.03 -3.86 0.16
N ALA A 80 -9.40 -2.95 0.91
CA ALA A 80 -9.74 -2.68 2.30
C ALA A 80 -10.91 -1.70 2.43
N HIS A 81 -10.96 -0.70 1.55
CA HIS A 81 -12.04 0.28 1.44
C HIS A 81 -12.02 0.96 0.07
N ILE A 82 -13.17 1.47 -0.34
CA ILE A 82 -13.36 2.25 -1.56
C ILE A 82 -14.04 3.55 -1.17
N ASP A 83 -13.38 4.67 -1.43
CA ASP A 83 -13.94 6.00 -1.29
C ASP A 83 -14.30 6.58 -2.67
N ASP A 84 -14.73 7.86 -2.70
CA ASP A 84 -15.15 8.53 -3.94
C ASP A 84 -14.03 8.59 -4.99
N ASP A 85 -12.80 8.89 -4.57
CA ASP A 85 -11.64 9.12 -5.44
C ASP A 85 -10.44 8.22 -5.14
N GLN A 86 -10.56 7.30 -4.18
CA GLN A 86 -9.46 6.53 -3.62
C GLN A 86 -9.83 5.07 -3.36
N ILE A 87 -8.83 4.19 -3.44
CA ILE A 87 -8.95 2.79 -3.05
C ILE A 87 -7.78 2.44 -2.15
N GLY A 88 -8.10 1.93 -0.95
CA GLY A 88 -7.12 1.40 -0.02
C GLY A 88 -7.02 -0.11 -0.15
N PHE A 89 -5.79 -0.61 -0.14
CA PHE A 89 -5.48 -2.02 -0.22
C PHE A 89 -4.73 -2.49 1.03
N ASP A 90 -5.14 -3.63 1.57
CA ASP A 90 -4.41 -4.35 2.62
C ASP A 90 -3.52 -5.42 1.96
N CYS A 91 -2.22 -5.39 2.28
CA CYS A 91 -1.26 -6.38 1.83
C CYS A 91 -1.53 -7.73 2.51
N LEU A 92 -1.83 -8.74 1.71
CA LEU A 92 -2.06 -10.12 2.17
C LEU A 92 -0.76 -10.91 2.17
N GLU A 93 -0.12 -10.99 1.01
CA GLU A 93 1.13 -11.72 0.81
C GLU A 93 2.10 -10.88 -0.04
N ILE A 94 3.38 -11.04 0.26
CA ILE A 94 4.46 -10.32 -0.41
C ILE A 94 5.69 -11.22 -0.38
N ASP A 95 6.38 -11.35 -1.51
CA ASP A 95 7.59 -12.17 -1.59
C ASP A 95 8.78 -11.49 -0.91
N LEU A 96 9.85 -12.26 -0.69
CA LEU A 96 11.03 -11.83 0.06
C LEU A 96 11.76 -10.65 -0.59
N ASP A 97 11.84 -10.60 -1.91
CA ASP A 97 12.55 -9.54 -2.63
C ASP A 97 11.72 -8.25 -2.54
N SER A 98 10.41 -8.35 -2.81
CA SER A 98 9.45 -7.25 -2.70
C SER A 98 9.38 -6.65 -1.29
N ILE A 99 9.31 -7.46 -0.22
CA ILE A 99 9.29 -6.93 1.16
C ILE A 99 10.62 -6.28 1.55
N THR A 100 11.74 -6.77 1.01
CA THR A 100 13.05 -6.15 1.24
C THR A 100 13.10 -4.76 0.62
N HIS A 101 12.61 -4.61 -0.61
CA HIS A 101 12.50 -3.31 -1.27
C HIS A 101 11.52 -2.37 -0.56
N LEU A 102 10.35 -2.88 -0.15
CA LEU A 102 9.35 -2.11 0.59
C LEU A 102 9.92 -1.60 1.91
N LYS A 103 10.57 -2.48 2.68
CA LYS A 103 11.22 -2.10 3.94
C LYS A 103 12.26 -1.02 3.71
N ARG A 104 13.11 -1.14 2.68
CA ARG A 104 14.12 -0.13 2.36
C ARG A 104 13.50 1.20 1.96
N LEU A 105 12.40 1.18 1.21
CA LEU A 105 11.66 2.39 0.85
C LEU A 105 11.12 3.10 2.10
N ILE A 106 10.50 2.35 3.00
CA ILE A 106 9.98 2.88 4.27
C ILE A 106 11.12 3.43 5.13
N GLU A 107 12.23 2.69 5.25
CA GLU A 107 13.45 3.15 5.94
C GLU A 107 13.96 4.49 5.44
N LEU A 108 14.06 4.67 4.12
CA LEU A 108 14.60 5.88 3.51
C LEU A 108 13.70 7.10 3.69
N ASN A 109 12.39 6.88 3.84
CA ASN A 109 11.43 7.94 4.04
C ASN A 109 11.15 8.24 5.53
N LEU A 110 11.43 7.30 6.42
CA LEU A 110 11.38 7.53 7.87
C LEU A 110 12.65 8.28 8.31
N ALA A 111 12.48 9.49 8.85
CA ALA A 111 13.60 10.30 9.34
C ALA A 111 14.29 9.75 10.60
N ASP A 112 13.75 8.69 11.22
CA ASP A 112 14.22 8.11 12.48
C ASP A 112 14.19 6.57 12.43
N GLU A 113 15.34 5.95 12.66
CA GLU A 113 15.55 4.49 12.66
C GLU A 113 14.74 3.77 13.76
N GLY A 114 14.42 4.45 14.87
CA GLY A 114 13.58 3.94 15.94
C GLY A 114 12.11 3.76 15.53
N LEU A 115 11.62 4.58 14.60
CA LEU A 115 10.26 4.42 14.05
C LEU A 115 10.16 3.15 13.22
N LEU A 116 11.17 2.86 12.38
CA LEU A 116 11.22 1.61 11.64
C LEU A 116 11.20 0.40 12.58
N HIS A 117 12.00 0.42 13.65
CA HIS A 117 12.04 -0.71 14.58
C HIS A 117 10.64 -1.01 15.15
N ARG A 118 9.89 0.04 15.49
CA ARG A 118 8.50 -0.08 15.95
C ARG A 118 7.56 -0.66 14.88
N GLU A 119 7.70 -0.24 13.63
CA GLU A 119 6.94 -0.78 12.49
C GLU A 119 7.23 -2.29 12.31
N LEU A 120 8.50 -2.69 12.39
CA LEU A 120 8.92 -4.09 12.28
C LEU A 120 8.43 -4.94 13.45
N SER A 121 8.52 -4.44 14.69
CA SER A 121 7.93 -5.11 15.86
C SER A 121 6.44 -5.32 15.67
N SER A 122 5.73 -4.32 15.13
CA SER A 122 4.30 -4.40 14.85
C SER A 122 3.91 -5.45 13.81
N LEU A 123 4.80 -5.81 12.89
CA LEU A 123 4.59 -6.94 11.98
C LEU A 123 4.61 -8.28 12.73
N ILE A 124 5.53 -8.43 13.68
CA ILE A 124 5.75 -9.70 14.41
C ILE A 124 4.61 -9.97 15.39
N GLU A 125 4.14 -8.98 16.16
CA GLU A 125 3.07 -9.20 17.14
C GLU A 125 1.66 -9.23 16.50
N GLY A 126 1.54 -9.13 15.17
CA GLY A 126 0.28 -9.20 14.43
C GLY A 126 0.11 -10.47 13.58
N SER A 127 1.03 -11.42 13.70
CA SER A 127 1.01 -12.72 13.02
C SER A 127 0.41 -13.82 13.90
#